data_AF-X0ZAA8-F1
#
_entry.id   AF-X0ZAA8-F1
#
_cell.length_a   1.000
_cell.length_b   1.000
_cell.length_c   1.000
_cell.angle_alpha   90.00
_cell.angle_beta   90.00
_cell.angle_gamma   90.00
#
_symmetry.space_group_name_H-M   'P 1'
#
loop_
_entity.id
_entity.type
_entity.pdbx_description
1 polymer ?
#
loop_
_entity_poly.entity_id
_entity_poly.type
_entity_poly.pdbx_seq_one_letter_code
_entity_poly.pdbx_strand_id
1 'polypeptide(L)' 'MLDISAFSKKTRQELLDFFEKLKDSSLTAFPQEFNLAFSGAGTRKKIDEIFLRALDLKIDLKPYYRLLSRDPILSLERL' A
#
# COMPACT_ATOMS: atom_id res chain seq x y z
N MET A 1 10.97 -0.73 13.62
CA MET A 1 9.53 -0.97 13.87
C MET A 1 8.79 0.31 13.53
N LEU A 2 7.73 0.27 12.72
CA LEU A 2 6.90 1.45 12.45
C LEU A 2 6.16 1.84 13.73
N ASP A 3 6.43 3.03 14.27
CA ASP A 3 5.73 3.55 15.45
C ASP A 3 4.48 4.33 15.03
N ILE A 4 3.33 3.66 15.08
CA ILE A 4 2.03 4.25 14.78
C ILE A 4 1.40 4.97 15.98
N SER A 5 2.04 4.94 17.17
CA SER A 5 1.52 5.60 18.37
C SER A 5 1.53 7.12 18.22
N ALA A 6 2.48 7.64 17.43
CA ALA A 6 2.64 9.07 17.12
C ALA A 6 1.57 9.66 16.18
N PHE A 7 0.65 8.85 15.64
CA PHE A 7 -0.39 9.37 14.76
C PHE A 7 -1.34 10.32 15.49
N SER A 8 -1.46 11.52 14.91
CA SER A 8 -2.45 12.51 15.34
C SER A 8 -3.87 11.94 15.26
N LYS A 9 -4.79 12.46 16.08
CA LYS A 9 -6.21 12.09 16.01
C LYS A 9 -6.79 12.24 14.60
N LYS A 10 -6.35 13.27 13.87
CA LYS A 10 -6.74 13.52 12.48
C LYS A 10 -6.27 12.39 11.55
N THR A 11 -5.00 12.03 11.61
CA THR A 11 -4.40 10.94 10.81
C THR A 11 -5.11 9.61 11.08
N ARG A 12 -5.41 9.31 12.36
CA ARG A 12 -6.15 8.11 12.74
C ARG A 12 -7.54 8.08 12.14
N GLN A 13 -8.27 9.19 12.21
CA GLN A 13 -9.61 9.29 11.62
C GLN A 13 -9.55 9.12 10.09
N GLU A 14 -8.57 9.74 9.42
CA GLU A 14 -8.38 9.62 7.97
C GLU A 14 -8.15 8.16 7.54
N LEU A 15 -7.33 7.42 8.30
CA LEU A 15 -7.08 6.00 8.05
C LEU A 15 -8.33 5.14 8.27
N LEU A 16 -9.14 5.43 9.30
CA LEU A 16 -10.41 4.75 9.55
C LEU A 16 -11.41 5.01 8.43
N ASP A 17 -11.59 6.26 8.03
CA ASP A 17 -12.48 6.64 6.93
C ASP A 17 -12.06 6.01 5.60
N PHE A 18 -10.75 5.89 5.38
CA PHE A 18 -10.20 5.21 4.22
C PHE A 18 -10.45 3.69 4.26
N PHE A 19 -10.26 3.05 5.41
CA PHE A 19 -10.57 1.64 5.60
C PHE A 19 -12.05 1.35 5.33
N GLU A 20 -12.97 2.15 5.89
CA GLU A 20 -14.41 1.96 5.68
C GLU A 20 -14.81 2.05 4.21
N LYS A 21 -14.11 2.86 3.40
CA LYS A 21 -14.33 2.95 1.95
C LYS A 21 -13.78 1.76 1.17
N LEU A 22 -12.75 1.09 1.69
CA LEU A 22 -12.05 0.01 1.00
C LEU A 22 -12.39 -1.39 1.50
N LYS A 23 -13.01 -1.54 2.67
CA LYS A 23 -13.26 -2.86 3.29
C LYS A 23 -14.02 -3.83 2.38
N ASP A 24 -14.89 -3.31 1.50
CA ASP A 24 -15.68 -4.10 0.56
C ASP A 24 -15.06 -4.15 -0.85
N SER A 25 -13.92 -3.48 -1.06
CA SER A 25 -13.19 -3.53 -2.33
C SER A 25 -12.38 -4.81 -2.43
N SER A 26 -12.57 -5.57 -3.51
CA SER A 26 -11.73 -6.74 -3.77
C SER A 26 -10.32 -6.32 -4.15
N LEU A 27 -9.33 -7.01 -3.57
CA LEU A 27 -7.96 -6.97 -4.04
C LEU A 27 -7.83 -7.97 -5.18
N THR A 28 -7.10 -7.58 -6.23
CA THR A 28 -6.73 -8.53 -7.29
C THR A 28 -5.64 -9.47 -6.75
N ALA A 29 -5.57 -10.67 -7.31
CA ALA A 29 -4.50 -11.59 -6.97
C ALA A 29 -3.12 -11.01 -7.34
N PHE A 30 -2.08 -11.54 -6.70
CA PHE A 30 -0.72 -11.31 -7.16
C PHE A 30 -0.44 -12.13 -8.43
N PRO A 31 0.34 -11.60 -9.41
CA PRO A 31 1.03 -10.30 -9.41
C PRO A 31 0.20 -9.11 -9.94
N GLN A 32 -1.07 -9.33 -10.32
CA GLN A 32 -1.90 -8.32 -10.99
C GLN A 32 -2.07 -7.05 -10.15
N GLU A 33 -2.16 -7.19 -8.82
CA GLU A 33 -2.28 -6.06 -7.91
C GLU A 33 -1.09 -5.08 -8.04
N PHE A 34 0.13 -5.61 -8.16
CA PHE A 34 1.34 -4.81 -8.31
C PHE A 34 1.52 -4.26 -9.73
N ASN A 35 1.03 -4.95 -10.76
CA ASN A 35 0.98 -4.40 -12.11
C ASN A 35 0.09 -3.16 -12.20
N LEU A 36 -1.08 -3.20 -11.55
CA LEU A 36 -1.96 -2.03 -11.44
C LEU A 36 -1.28 -0.91 -10.65
N ALA A 37 -0.63 -1.22 -9.54
CA ALA A 37 0.10 -0.21 -8.75
C ALA A 37 1.23 0.44 -9.55
N PHE A 38 2.01 -0.35 -10.29
CA PHE A 38 3.08 0.13 -11.17
C PHE A 38 2.59 1.05 -12.29
N SER A 39 1.40 0.79 -12.85
CA SER A 39 0.76 1.64 -13.86
C SER A 39 0.10 2.90 -13.29
N GLY A 40 0.08 3.04 -11.97
CA GLY A 40 -0.49 4.21 -11.30
C GLY A 40 -1.95 4.03 -10.85
N ALA A 41 -2.47 2.81 -10.85
CA ALA A 41 -3.86 2.47 -10.53
C ALA A 41 -3.96 1.37 -9.44
N GLY A 42 -5.20 0.92 -9.17
CA GLY A 42 -5.46 -0.21 -8.27
C GLY A 42 -5.51 0.15 -6.78
N THR A 43 -6.06 -0.78 -6.00
CA THR A 43 -6.28 -0.61 -4.56
C THR A 43 -4.97 -0.58 -3.77
N ARG A 44 -3.99 -1.43 -4.13
CA ARG A 44 -2.63 -1.42 -3.56
C ARG A 44 -2.00 -0.03 -3.53
N LYS A 45 -1.96 0.66 -4.67
CA LYS A 45 -1.38 2.01 -4.75
C LYS A 45 -2.08 2.99 -3.81
N LYS A 46 -3.42 2.95 -3.74
CA LYS A 46 -4.18 3.84 -2.84
C LYS A 46 -3.81 3.59 -1.38
N ILE A 47 -3.68 2.31 -0.99
CA ILE A 47 -3.26 1.91 0.36
C ILE A 47 -1.84 2.43 0.63
N ASP A 48 -0.92 2.19 -0.28
CA ASP A 48 0.47 2.57 -0.08
C ASP A 48 0.62 4.10 -0.01
N GLU A 49 -0.08 4.86 -0.86
CA GLU A 49 -0.08 6.33 -0.85
C GLU A 49 -0.63 6.94 0.44
N ILE A 50 -1.68 6.36 1.03
CA ILE A 50 -2.22 6.87 2.29
C ILE A 50 -1.24 6.62 3.43
N PHE A 51 -0.56 5.47 3.45
CA PHE A 51 0.42 5.16 4.49
C PHE A 51 1.69 5.98 4.34
N LEU A 52 2.21 6.18 3.11
CA LEU A 52 3.34 7.07 2.87
C LEU A 52 3.05 8.48 3.40
N ARG A 53 1.84 9.00 3.17
CA ARG A 53 1.42 10.31 3.68
C ARG A 53 1.25 10.33 5.20
N ALA A 54 0.60 9.31 5.76
CA ALA A 54 0.36 9.21 7.20
C ALA A 54 1.66 9.12 8.01
N LEU A 55 2.69 8.51 7.42
CA LEU A 55 4.01 8.30 8.02
C LEU A 55 5.06 9.35 7.60
N ASP A 56 4.67 10.34 6.77
CA ASP A 56 5.58 11.33 6.16
C ASP A 56 6.81 10.69 5.49
N LEU A 57 6.61 9.56 4.81
CA LEU A 57 7.65 8.81 4.12
C LEU A 57 7.81 9.31 2.68
N LYS A 58 9.05 9.65 2.32
CA LYS A 58 9.44 10.05 0.96
C LYS A 58 10.12 8.88 0.25
N ILE A 59 9.37 7.81 0.01
CA ILE A 59 9.85 6.59 -0.65
C ILE A 59 9.18 6.45 -2.02
N ASP A 60 9.98 6.20 -3.06
CA ASP A 60 9.44 5.80 -4.37
C ASP A 60 9.17 4.29 -4.39
N LEU A 61 7.89 3.91 -4.38
CA LEU A 61 7.47 2.51 -4.41
C LEU A 61 7.43 1.91 -5.81
N LYS A 62 7.57 2.71 -6.87
CA LYS A 62 7.46 2.24 -8.26
C LYS A 62 8.46 1.14 -8.63
N PRO A 63 9.75 1.19 -8.22
CA PRO A 63 10.69 0.10 -8.45
C PRO A 63 10.25 -1.22 -7.78
N TYR A 64 9.64 -1.12 -6.59
CA TYR A 64 9.16 -2.28 -5.84
C TYR A 64 7.94 -2.90 -6.50
N TYR A 65 6.98 -2.09 -6.96
CA TYR A 65 5.85 -2.62 -7.73
C TYR A 65 6.30 -3.37 -8.97
N ARG A 66 7.31 -2.86 -9.69
CA ARG A 66 7.89 -3.55 -10.86
C ARG A 66 8.54 -4.87 -10.50
N LEU A 67 9.23 -4.96 -9.37
CA LEU A 67 9.84 -6.20 -8.91
C LEU A 67 8.77 -7.22 -8.54
N LEU A 68 7.83 -6.82 -7.69
CA LEU A 68 6.76 -7.67 -7.17
C LEU A 68 5.77 -8.11 -8.26
N SER A 69 5.67 -7.35 -9.34
CA SER A 69 4.83 -7.72 -10.48
C SER A 69 5.48 -8.72 -11.44
N ARG A 70 6.81 -8.87 -11.40
CA ARG A 70 7.57 -9.80 -12.24
C ARG A 70 7.92 -11.09 -11.51
N ASP A 71 8.36 -10.97 -10.26
CA ASP A 71 8.88 -12.09 -9.47
C ASP A 71 8.21 -12.18 -8.09
N PRO A 72 6.90 -12.50 -8.00
CA PRO A 72 6.16 -12.51 -6.74
C PRO A 72 6.66 -13.56 -5.73
N ILE A 73 7.31 -14.63 -6.20
CA ILE A 73 7.81 -15.74 -5.36
C ILE A 73 9.03 -15.30 -4.53
N LEU A 74 9.96 -14.53 -5.11
CA LEU A 74 11.16 -14.06 -4.39
C LEU A 74 10.84 -13.09 -3.24
N SER A 75 9.69 -12.42 -3.31
CA SER A 75 9.21 -11.52 -2.26
C SER A 75 8.42 -12.20 -1.14
N LEU A 76 7.89 -13.40 -1.37
CA LEU A 76 7.07 -14.14 -0.38
C LEU A 76 7.91 -15.05 0.51
N GLU A 77 9.05 -15.55 0.04
CA GLU A 77 9.94 -16.41 0.85
C GLU A 77 10.74 -15.67 1.94
N ARG A 78 10.63 -14.33 2.02
CA ARG A 78 11.45 -13.49 2.91
C ARG A 78 10.76 -13.05 4.21
N LEU A 79 9.56 -13.54 4.52
CA LEU A 79 8.80 -13.24 5.74
C LEU A 79 8.56 -14.49 6.60
#